data_AF-A0A5N5Q864-F1
#
_entry.id   AF-A0A5N5Q864-F1
#
_cell.length_a   1.000
_cell.length_b   1.000
_cell.length_c   1.000
_cell.angle_alpha   90.00
_cell.angle_beta   90.00
_cell.angle_gamma   90.00
#
_symmetry.space_group_name_H-M   'P 1'
#
loop_
_entity.id
_entity.type
_entity.pdbx_description
1 polymer ?
#
loop_
_entity_poly.entity_id
_entity_poly.type
_entity_poly.pdbx_seq_one_letter_code
_entity_poly.pdbx_strand_id
1 'polypeptide(L)'
;MPRPALEQGPTKLTPSVIISSSISAFQKYSGIDISEGQEYLEYHELTPDIIHAVPYQHLADILKVTKGNALKYQLFCQEFYNKLDSS
;
A
#
# COMPACT_ATOMS: atom_id res chain seq x y z
N MET A 1 28.91 11.99 -14.74
CA MET A 1 29.03 11.12 -13.55
C MET A 1 27.92 10.08 -13.62
N PRO A 2 28.23 8.76 -13.68
CA PRO A 2 27.19 7.73 -13.56
C PRO A 2 26.71 7.67 -12.09
N ARG A 3 25.39 7.61 -11.88
CA ARG A 3 24.77 7.48 -10.55
C ARG A 3 25.09 6.09 -9.97
N PRO A 4 25.35 5.94 -8.67
CA PRO A 4 25.61 4.63 -8.08
C PRO A 4 24.35 3.76 -8.14
N ALA A 5 24.53 2.50 -8.50
CA ALA A 5 23.51 1.46 -8.46
C ALA A 5 23.04 1.28 -7.02
N LEU A 6 21.72 1.30 -6.81
CA LEU A 6 21.09 0.98 -5.52
C LEU A 6 21.48 -0.46 -5.15
N GLU A 7 22.37 -0.58 -4.16
CA GLU A 7 22.74 -1.85 -3.53
C GLU A 7 21.48 -2.58 -3.07
N GLN A 8 21.24 -3.75 -3.68
CA GLN A 8 20.28 -4.72 -3.18
C GLN A 8 20.92 -5.47 -2.00
N GLY A 9 20.86 -4.86 -0.81
CA GLY A 9 21.11 -5.50 0.48
C GLY A 9 19.89 -6.32 0.96
N PRO A 10 20.06 -7.20 1.96
CA PRO A 10 19.25 -8.39 2.20
C PRO A 10 17.77 -8.02 2.39
N THR A 11 16.89 -8.92 1.95
CA THR A 11 15.42 -8.90 1.99
C THR A 11 14.83 -8.39 3.32
N LYS A 12 14.97 -7.09 3.60
CA LYS A 12 14.16 -6.38 4.56
C LYS A 12 12.83 -6.15 3.86
N LEU A 13 11.75 -6.55 4.52
CA LEU A 13 10.40 -6.19 4.11
C LEU A 13 10.32 -4.65 4.16
N THR A 14 10.70 -3.99 3.07
CA THR A 14 10.66 -2.53 2.96
C THR A 14 9.20 -2.11 2.81
N PRO A 15 8.83 -0.92 3.31
CA PRO A 15 7.46 -0.42 3.19
C PRO A 15 6.97 -0.47 1.74
N SER A 16 7.83 -0.17 0.77
CA SER A 16 7.59 -0.35 -0.68
C SER A 16 7.12 -1.74 -1.10
N VAL A 17 7.73 -2.81 -0.57
CA VAL A 17 7.37 -4.21 -0.92
C VAL A 17 6.02 -4.59 -0.30
N ILE A 18 5.76 -4.12 0.93
CA ILE A 18 4.50 -4.36 1.62
C ILE A 18 3.36 -3.60 0.93
N ILE A 19 3.61 -2.35 0.54
CA ILE A 19 2.66 -1.49 -0.18
C ILE A 19 2.32 -2.12 -1.54
N SER A 20 3.32 -2.40 -2.37
CA SER A 20 3.11 -3.03 -3.69
C SER A 20 2.42 -4.40 -3.59
N SER A 21 2.77 -5.21 -2.57
CA SER A 21 2.07 -6.48 -2.30
C SER A 21 0.63 -6.27 -1.88
N SER A 22 0.35 -5.28 -1.03
CA SER A 22 -1.01 -4.96 -0.59
C SER A 22 -1.89 -4.47 -1.74
N ILE A 23 -1.34 -3.64 -2.64
CA ILE A 23 -2.02 -3.15 -3.84
C ILE A 23 -2.33 -4.31 -4.78
N SER A 24 -1.34 -5.16 -5.06
CA SER A 24 -1.51 -6.34 -5.90
C SER A 24 -2.54 -7.31 -5.34
N ALA A 25 -2.54 -7.52 -4.03
CA ALA A 25 -3.48 -8.40 -3.35
C ALA A 25 -4.90 -7.78 -3.33
N PHE A 26 -5.01 -6.46 -3.14
CA PHE A 26 -6.28 -5.74 -3.20
C PHE A 26 -6.88 -5.76 -4.61
N GLN A 27 -6.05 -5.60 -5.64
CA GLN A 27 -6.48 -5.72 -7.04
C GLN A 27 -7.02 -7.12 -7.32
N LYS A 28 -6.35 -8.17 -6.84
CA LYS A 28 -6.85 -9.55 -6.96
C LYS A 28 -8.14 -9.80 -6.17
N TYR A 29 -8.28 -9.18 -5.00
CA TYR A 29 -9.41 -9.36 -4.11
C TYR A 29 -10.67 -8.60 -4.56
N SER A 30 -10.51 -7.32 -4.90
CA SER A 30 -11.62 -6.42 -5.21
C SER A 30 -11.78 -6.11 -6.70
N GLY A 31 -10.81 -6.46 -7.55
CA GLY A 31 -10.80 -6.11 -8.97
C GLY A 31 -10.54 -4.63 -9.27
N ILE A 32 -10.11 -3.86 -8.27
CA ILE A 32 -9.88 -2.41 -8.40
C ILE A 32 -8.38 -2.19 -8.50
N ASP A 33 -7.96 -1.48 -9.54
CA ASP A 33 -6.60 -0.98 -9.63
C ASP A 33 -6.46 0.31 -8.82
N ILE A 34 -5.53 0.31 -7.88
CA ILE A 34 -5.14 1.48 -7.07
C ILE A 34 -3.65 1.80 -7.24
N SER A 35 -3.05 1.25 -8.30
CA SER A 35 -1.62 1.34 -8.57
C SER A 35 -1.19 2.79 -8.83
N GLU A 36 -2.12 3.63 -9.29
CA GLU A 36 -1.92 5.09 -9.45
C GLU A 36 -1.52 5.78 -8.14
N GLY A 37 -2.01 5.29 -6.99
CA GLY A 37 -1.69 5.85 -5.67
C GLY A 37 -0.47 5.21 -5.01
N GLN A 38 0.20 4.25 -5.66
CA GLN A 38 1.34 3.54 -5.10
C GLN A 38 2.48 4.48 -4.74
N GLU A 39 2.86 5.38 -5.65
CA GLU A 39 3.97 6.31 -5.42
C GLU A 39 3.72 7.19 -4.20
N TYR A 40 2.47 7.63 -3.99
CA TYR A 40 2.10 8.40 -2.81
C TYR A 40 2.18 7.57 -1.52
N LEU A 41 1.66 6.33 -1.57
CA LEU A 41 1.75 5.43 -0.43
C LEU A 41 3.21 5.15 -0.06
N GLU A 42 4.08 4.94 -1.04
CA GLU A 42 5.51 4.74 -0.83
C GLU A 42 6.20 6.00 -0.29
N TYR A 43 5.92 7.17 -0.87
CA TYR A 43 6.51 8.44 -0.47
C TYR A 43 6.16 8.83 0.97
N HIS A 44 4.93 8.54 1.40
CA HIS A 44 4.45 8.80 2.76
C HIS A 44 4.61 7.60 3.71
N GLU A 45 5.27 6.53 3.26
CA GLU A 45 5.46 5.27 4.00
C GLU A 45 4.14 4.73 4.61
N LEU A 46 3.03 4.92 3.88
CA LEU A 46 1.68 4.51 4.28
C LEU A 46 1.52 3.01 4.13
N THR A 47 2.07 2.29 5.10
CA THR A 47 1.95 0.84 5.19
C THR A 47 0.55 0.41 5.66
N PRO A 48 0.15 -0.85 5.39
CA PRO A 48 -1.13 -1.38 5.81
C PRO A 48 -1.40 -1.29 7.32
N ASP A 49 -0.35 -1.26 8.13
CA ASP A 49 -0.41 -1.04 9.58
C ASP A 49 -0.93 0.34 9.92
N ILE A 50 -0.39 1.42 9.32
CA ILE A 50 -0.76 2.81 9.68
C ILE A 50 -1.85 3.41 8.80
N ILE A 51 -2.23 2.75 7.71
CA ILE A 51 -3.18 3.32 6.73
C ILE A 51 -4.56 3.61 7.31
N HIS A 52 -4.95 2.92 8.40
CA HIS A 52 -6.19 3.16 9.12
C HIS A 52 -6.20 4.52 9.84
N ALA A 53 -5.03 5.10 10.12
CA ALA A 53 -4.90 6.44 10.70
C ALA A 53 -5.15 7.55 9.67
N VAL A 54 -5.12 7.23 8.37
CA VAL A 54 -5.39 8.20 7.31
C VAL A 54 -6.91 8.31 7.09
N PRO A 55 -7.49 9.52 7.04
CA PRO A 55 -8.90 9.67 6.72
C PRO A 55 -9.21 9.14 5.31
N TYR A 56 -10.23 8.27 5.20
CA TYR A 56 -10.65 7.65 3.93
C TYR A 56 -10.98 8.66 2.82
N GLN A 57 -11.35 9.89 3.16
CA GLN A 57 -11.60 10.95 2.17
C GLN A 57 -10.32 11.39 1.46
N HIS A 58 -9.23 11.55 2.24
CA HIS A 58 -7.92 11.89 1.72
C HIS A 58 -7.36 10.72 0.91
N LEU A 59 -7.52 9.51 1.43
CA LEU A 59 -7.09 8.28 0.77
C LEU A 59 -7.80 8.07 -0.58
N ALA A 60 -9.10 8.34 -0.65
CA ALA A 60 -9.86 8.29 -1.90
C ALA A 60 -9.35 9.29 -2.95
N ASP A 61 -8.97 10.50 -2.54
CA ASP A 61 -8.45 11.53 -3.43
C ASP A 61 -7.06 11.17 -4.00
N ILE A 62 -6.20 10.63 -3.14
CA ILE A 62 -4.86 10.13 -3.49
C ILE A 62 -4.94 8.96 -4.45
N LEU A 63 -5.72 7.93 -4.08
CA LEU A 63 -5.83 6.69 -4.86
C LEU A 63 -6.71 6.86 -6.10
N LYS A 64 -7.30 8.06 -6.31
CA LYS A 64 -8.25 8.35 -7.40
C LYS A 64 -9.42 7.36 -7.46
N VAL A 65 -9.88 6.88 -6.31
CA VAL A 65 -10.98 5.94 -6.19
C VAL A 65 -12.18 6.52 -5.47
N THR A 66 -13.32 5.84 -5.54
CA THR A 66 -14.50 6.21 -4.75
C THR A 66 -14.25 6.02 -3.26
N LYS A 67 -14.93 6.80 -2.41
CA LYS A 67 -14.85 6.69 -0.95
C LYS A 67 -15.09 5.27 -0.43
N GLY A 68 -16.03 4.54 -1.06
CA GLY A 68 -16.30 3.14 -0.71
C GLY A 68 -15.12 2.21 -1.01
N ASN A 69 -14.39 2.45 -2.10
CA ASN A 69 -13.21 1.67 -2.46
C ASN A 69 -12.02 1.98 -1.56
N ALA A 70 -11.83 3.25 -1.18
CA ALA A 70 -10.82 3.63 -0.20
C ALA A 70 -11.08 2.95 1.16
N LEU A 71 -12.33 2.92 1.60
CA LEU A 71 -12.73 2.27 2.85
C LEU A 71 -12.54 0.74 2.79
N LYS A 72 -12.86 0.11 1.64
CA LYS A 72 -12.54 -1.30 1.39
C LYS A 72 -11.05 -1.57 1.44
N TYR A 73 -10.22 -0.68 0.87
CA TYR A 73 -8.77 -0.84 0.90
C TYR A 73 -8.22 -0.71 2.33
N GLN A 74 -8.70 0.24 3.14
CA GLN A 74 -8.30 0.34 4.56
C GLN A 74 -8.64 -0.93 5.35
N LEU A 75 -9.85 -1.46 5.19
CA LEU A 75 -10.25 -2.71 5.83
C LEU A 75 -9.40 -3.89 5.34
N PHE A 76 -9.15 -3.95 4.03
CA PHE A 76 -8.28 -4.97 3.44
C PHE A 76 -6.85 -4.90 3.99
N CYS A 77 -6.30 -3.69 4.16
CA CYS A 77 -4.97 -3.48 4.71
C CYS A 77 -4.84 -3.97 6.16
N GLN A 78 -5.84 -3.74 7.02
CA GLN A 78 -5.84 -4.30 8.38
C GLN A 78 -5.85 -5.83 8.35
N GLU A 79 -6.72 -6.43 7.54
CA GLU A 79 -6.80 -7.89 7.40
C GLU A 79 -5.51 -8.49 6.80
N PHE A 80 -4.92 -7.80 5.83
CA PHE A 80 -3.66 -8.18 5.19
C PHE A 80 -2.51 -8.12 6.19
N TYR A 81 -2.42 -7.06 6.99
CA TYR A 81 -1.40 -6.90 8.02
C TYR A 81 -1.53 -7.96 9.12
N ASN A 82 -2.75 -8.22 9.62
CA ASN A 82 -3.00 -9.29 10.58
C ASN A 82 -2.58 -10.67 10.05
N LYS A 83 -2.82 -10.96 8.77
CA LYS A 83 -2.36 -12.21 8.13
C LYS A 83 -0.83 -12.27 7.97
N LEU A 84 -0.19 -11.13 7.75
CA LEU A 84 1.25 -11.04 7.58
C LEU A 84 2.00 -11.24 8.92
N ASP A 85 1.45 -10.70 10.01
CA ASP A 85 2.00 -10.85 11.37
C ASP A 85 1.79 -12.26 11.95
N SER A 86 0.71 -12.94 11.53
CA SER A 86 0.37 -14.30 11.98
C SER A 86 1.20 -15.42 11.29
N SER A 87 2.24 -15.09 10.52
CA SER A 87 2.96 -16.05 9.67
C SER A 87 4.44 -16.22 9.96
#